data_AF-A0A345RYK3-F1
#
_entry.id   AF-A0A345RYK3-F1
#
_cell.length_a   1.000
_cell.length_b   1.000
_cell.length_c   1.000
_cell.angle_alpha   90.00
_cell.angle_beta   90.00
_cell.angle_gamma   90.00
#
_symmetry.space_group_name_H-M   'P 1'
#
loop_
_entity.id
_entity.type
_entity.pdbx_description
1 polymer ?
#
loop_
_entity_poly.entity_id
_entity_poly.type
_entity_poly.pdbx_seq_one_letter_code
_entity_poly.pdbx_strand_id
1 'polypeptide(L)'
;MKRTVLETRRQVVSAVICAYPGGRDCAAPRLGMSVKKFDNHAYENAGSRPLTDEQICLLESQTGTTHLPDFVCNLYGGVFVPVAEAEQLDNLDLYARSINTAVKRGLVDAIISKALQDGVIDDDEVQAILAAHRAHVAARHEEITAVIVLHRENPGS
;
A
#
# COMPACT_ATOMS: atom_id res chain seq x y z
N MET A 1 4.09 8.94 10.86
CA MET A 1 2.86 8.26 11.32
C MET A 1 3.08 6.76 11.21
N LYS A 2 2.87 5.98 12.28
CA LYS A 2 2.80 4.52 12.16
C LYS A 2 1.63 4.21 11.24
N ARG A 3 1.86 3.57 10.09
CA ARG A 3 0.79 3.01 9.26
C ARG A 3 0.19 1.87 10.07
N THR A 4 -0.91 2.13 10.79
CA THR A 4 -1.69 1.07 11.41
C THR A 4 -2.17 0.18 10.28
N VAL A 5 -1.86 -1.13 10.35
CA VAL A 5 -2.41 -2.09 9.41
C VAL A 5 -3.92 -2.04 9.58
N LEU A 6 -4.64 -1.67 8.52
CA LEU A 6 -6.10 -1.67 8.54
C LEU A 6 -6.55 -3.12 8.47
N GLU A 7 -7.38 -3.56 9.41
CA GLU A 7 -7.76 -4.96 9.61
C GLU A 7 -9.14 -5.27 9.02
N THR A 8 -9.95 -4.24 8.73
CA THR A 8 -11.31 -4.39 8.20
C THR A 8 -11.58 -3.45 7.04
N ARG A 9 -12.52 -3.84 6.16
CA ARG A 9 -12.97 -3.00 5.05
C ARG A 9 -13.52 -1.65 5.52
N ARG A 10 -14.19 -1.58 6.68
CA ARG A 10 -14.67 -0.30 7.24
C ARG A 10 -13.54 0.63 7.65
N GLN A 11 -12.46 0.08 8.21
CA GLN A 11 -11.27 0.88 8.51
C GLN A 11 -10.60 1.38 7.24
N VAL A 12 -10.55 0.57 6.18
CA VAL A 12 -10.11 0.99 4.84
C VAL A 12 -10.95 2.16 4.34
N VAL A 13 -12.27 2.00 4.28
CA VAL A 13 -13.18 3.06 3.79
C VAL A 13 -13.07 4.32 4.65
N SER A 14 -12.95 4.18 5.98
CA SER A 14 -12.78 5.33 6.88
C SER A 14 -11.46 6.05 6.62
N ALA A 15 -10.35 5.33 6.40
CA ALA A 15 -9.07 5.92 6.05
C ALA A 15 -9.13 6.66 4.71
N VAL A 16 -9.78 6.06 3.70
CA VAL A 16 -10.00 6.69 2.39
C VAL A 16 -10.82 7.98 2.53
N ILE A 17 -11.92 7.97 3.30
CA ILE A 17 -12.73 9.18 3.55
C ILE A 17 -11.92 10.25 4.25
N CYS A 18 -11.12 9.89 5.26
CA CYS A 18 -10.27 10.83 5.98
C CYS A 18 -9.19 11.46 5.10
N ALA A 19 -8.64 10.70 4.15
CA ALA A 19 -7.63 11.18 3.20
C ALA A 19 -8.26 12.01 2.05
N TYR A 20 -9.55 11.84 1.78
CA TYR A 20 -10.23 12.51 0.67
C TYR A 20 -10.47 14.00 0.97
N PRO A 21 -10.03 14.94 0.11
CA PRO A 21 -10.27 16.36 0.31
C PRO A 21 -11.76 16.68 0.44
N GLY A 22 -12.16 17.34 1.52
CA GLY A 22 -13.59 17.61 1.83
C GLY A 22 -14.36 16.39 2.35
N GLY A 23 -13.68 15.27 2.62
CA GLY A 23 -14.23 14.08 3.25
C GLY A 23 -15.44 13.50 2.50
N ARG A 24 -16.40 12.99 3.27
CA ARG A 24 -17.62 12.37 2.75
C ARG A 24 -18.45 13.30 1.85
N ASP A 25 -18.44 14.61 2.12
CA ASP A 25 -19.25 15.59 1.37
C ASP A 25 -18.75 15.76 -0.07
N CYS A 26 -17.45 15.53 -0.30
CA CYS A 26 -16.83 15.53 -1.63
C CYS A 26 -16.68 14.12 -2.22
N ALA A 27 -16.50 13.08 -1.39
CA ALA A 27 -16.40 11.70 -1.85
C ALA A 27 -17.75 11.16 -2.38
N ALA A 28 -18.87 11.50 -1.74
CA ALA A 28 -20.18 11.00 -2.15
C ALA A 28 -20.59 11.44 -3.57
N PRO A 29 -20.47 12.74 -3.95
CA PRO A 29 -20.74 13.17 -5.32
C PRO A 29 -19.81 12.54 -6.36
N ARG A 30 -18.55 12.25 -6.00
CA ARG A 30 -17.60 11.55 -6.90
C ARG A 30 -18.11 10.18 -7.31
N LEU A 31 -18.83 9.49 -6.43
CA LEU A 31 -19.45 8.20 -6.69
C LEU A 31 -20.89 8.31 -7.22
N GLY A 32 -21.38 9.51 -7.52
CA GLY A 32 -22.77 9.74 -7.94
C GLY A 32 -23.79 9.41 -6.85
N MET A 33 -23.43 9.56 -5.57
CA MET A 33 -24.29 9.27 -4.42
C MET A 33 -24.63 10.53 -3.63
N SER A 34 -25.78 10.53 -2.96
CA SER A 34 -26.01 11.48 -1.87
C SER A 34 -25.18 11.09 -0.65
N VAL A 35 -24.82 12.08 0.19
CA VAL A 35 -24.03 11.83 1.42
C VAL A 35 -24.69 10.77 2.31
N LYS A 36 -26.01 10.83 2.49
CA LYS A 36 -26.75 9.81 3.25
C LYS A 36 -26.63 8.40 2.66
N LYS A 37 -26.72 8.26 1.33
CA LYS A 37 -26.57 6.97 0.67
C LYS A 37 -25.13 6.46 0.81
N PHE A 38 -24.16 7.34 0.61
CA PHE A 38 -22.74 7.04 0.80
C PHE A 38 -22.43 6.56 2.22
N ASP A 39 -22.90 7.27 3.26
CA ASP A 39 -22.67 6.89 4.66
C ASP A 39 -23.24 5.51 4.97
N ASN A 40 -24.41 5.15 4.39
CA ASN A 40 -24.94 3.81 4.54
C ASN A 40 -23.97 2.77 3.99
N HIS A 41 -23.50 2.93 2.75
CA HIS A 41 -22.56 1.99 2.11
C HIS A 41 -21.18 1.97 2.78
N ALA A 42 -20.69 3.13 3.24
CA ALA A 42 -19.37 3.27 3.83
C ALA A 42 -19.27 2.60 5.21
N TYR A 43 -20.34 2.69 6.00
CA TYR A 43 -20.41 2.16 7.36
C TYR A 43 -21.28 0.91 7.49
N GLU A 44 -21.76 0.36 6.36
CA GLU A 44 -22.64 -0.81 6.28
C GLU A 44 -23.93 -0.66 7.11
N ASN A 45 -24.43 0.58 7.24
CA ASN A 45 -25.67 0.86 7.95
C ASN A 45 -26.89 0.43 7.12
N ALA A 46 -28.02 0.23 7.81
CA ALA A 46 -29.32 -0.06 7.21
C ALA A 46 -29.34 -1.26 6.24
N GLY A 47 -28.48 -2.27 6.47
CA GLY A 47 -28.40 -3.47 5.62
C GLY A 47 -27.87 -3.18 4.20
N SER A 48 -27.27 -2.01 3.99
CA SER A 48 -26.67 -1.66 2.70
C SER A 48 -25.41 -2.48 2.44
N ARG A 49 -25.16 -2.76 1.17
CA ARG A 49 -23.91 -3.43 0.75
C ARG A 49 -22.73 -2.48 0.93
N PRO A 50 -21.52 -2.97 1.26
CA PRO A 50 -20.32 -2.13 1.26
C PRO A 50 -20.08 -1.45 -0.09
N LEU A 51 -19.31 -0.36 -0.10
CA LEU A 51 -18.74 0.19 -1.34
C LEU A 51 -17.98 -0.90 -2.11
N THR A 52 -18.06 -0.90 -3.45
CA THR A 52 -17.32 -1.86 -4.30
C THR A 52 -15.83 -1.53 -4.37
N ASP A 53 -15.01 -2.48 -4.81
CA ASP A 53 -13.57 -2.24 -5.00
C ASP A 53 -13.33 -1.14 -6.03
N GLU A 54 -14.10 -1.08 -7.12
CA GLU A 54 -13.96 0.00 -8.10
C GLU A 54 -14.31 1.37 -7.51
N GLN A 55 -15.32 1.44 -6.65
CA GLN A 55 -15.70 2.68 -5.98
C GLN A 55 -14.61 3.18 -5.04
N ILE A 56 -14.00 2.30 -4.27
CA ILE A 56 -12.88 2.67 -3.38
C ILE A 56 -11.66 3.06 -4.22
N CYS A 57 -11.30 2.27 -5.23
CA CYS A 57 -10.20 2.58 -6.16
C CYS A 57 -10.39 3.95 -6.84
N LEU A 58 -11.62 4.30 -7.24
CA LEU A 58 -11.94 5.61 -7.82
C LEU A 58 -11.67 6.76 -6.84
N LEU A 59 -12.00 6.59 -5.55
CA LEU A 59 -11.70 7.60 -4.54
C LEU A 59 -10.19 7.71 -4.29
N GLU A 60 -9.51 6.57 -4.18
CA GLU A 60 -8.06 6.51 -3.97
C GLU A 60 -7.26 7.08 -5.14
N SER A 61 -7.76 6.97 -6.38
CA SER A 61 -7.12 7.55 -7.56
C SER A 61 -6.97 9.08 -7.49
N GLN A 62 -7.85 9.75 -6.74
CA GLN A 62 -7.79 11.20 -6.55
C GLN A 62 -6.83 11.60 -5.42
N THR A 63 -6.65 10.74 -4.42
CA THR A 63 -5.80 11.01 -3.25
C THR A 63 -4.39 10.45 -3.40
N GLY A 64 -4.17 9.52 -4.32
CA GLY A 64 -2.93 8.75 -4.44
C GLY A 64 -2.72 7.76 -3.30
N THR A 65 -3.78 7.42 -2.53
CA THR A 65 -3.69 6.43 -1.45
C THR A 65 -3.79 5.00 -1.98
N THR A 66 -3.40 4.02 -1.15
CA THR A 66 -3.34 2.59 -1.50
C THR A 66 -3.95 1.70 -0.41
N HIS A 67 -4.88 2.24 0.39
CA HIS A 67 -5.44 1.56 1.55
C HIS A 67 -6.16 0.25 1.20
N LEU A 68 -6.92 0.21 0.10
CA LEU A 68 -7.59 -1.02 -0.32
C LEU A 68 -6.60 -2.11 -0.75
N PRO A 69 -5.67 -1.88 -1.70
CA PRO A 69 -4.73 -2.92 -2.09
C PRO A 69 -3.78 -3.30 -0.95
N ASP A 70 -3.36 -2.35 -0.10
CA ASP A 70 -2.56 -2.65 1.10
C ASP A 70 -3.31 -3.62 2.04
N PHE A 71 -4.59 -3.36 2.30
CA PHE A 71 -5.43 -4.24 3.11
C PHE A 71 -5.58 -5.63 2.49
N VAL A 72 -5.93 -5.72 1.21
CA VAL A 72 -6.12 -7.00 0.52
C VAL A 72 -4.83 -7.81 0.52
N CYS A 73 -3.69 -7.20 0.18
CA CYS A 73 -2.39 -7.87 0.20
C CYS A 73 -2.06 -8.41 1.60
N ASN A 74 -2.34 -7.64 2.66
CA ASN A 74 -2.10 -8.08 4.04
C ASN A 74 -2.93 -9.31 4.43
N LEU A 75 -4.17 -9.46 3.93
CA LEU A 75 -4.98 -10.67 4.16
C LEU A 75 -4.32 -11.94 3.62
N TYR A 76 -3.52 -11.82 2.56
CA TYR A 76 -2.77 -12.93 1.96
C TYR A 76 -1.30 -12.96 2.41
N GLY A 77 -0.92 -12.11 3.37
CA GLY A 77 0.47 -11.97 3.81
C GLY A 77 1.42 -11.32 2.81
N GLY A 78 0.90 -10.77 1.70
CA GLY A 78 1.66 -10.12 0.63
C GLY A 78 1.89 -8.62 0.84
N VAL A 79 2.40 -7.96 -0.20
CA VAL A 79 2.61 -6.51 -0.25
C VAL A 79 2.11 -5.95 -1.58
N PHE A 80 1.46 -4.79 -1.53
CA PHE A 80 1.17 -4.02 -2.73
C PHE A 80 2.40 -3.17 -3.10
N VAL A 81 2.73 -3.15 -4.39
CA VAL A 81 3.83 -2.36 -4.91
C VAL A 81 3.34 -1.60 -6.14
N PRO A 82 3.25 -0.26 -6.08
CA PRO A 82 2.87 0.52 -7.25
C PRO A 82 3.94 0.43 -8.34
N VAL A 83 3.51 0.36 -9.60
CA VAL A 83 4.39 0.43 -10.75
C VAL A 83 4.80 1.88 -10.97
N ALA A 84 6.10 2.13 -11.15
CA ALA A 84 6.60 3.46 -11.47
C ALA A 84 6.30 3.82 -12.95
N GLU A 85 5.88 5.06 -13.18
CA GLU A 85 5.69 5.60 -14.53
C GLU A 85 7.05 6.03 -15.13
N ALA A 86 7.23 5.77 -16.43
CA ALA A 86 8.51 5.98 -17.12
C ALA A 86 9.01 7.43 -17.10
N GLU A 87 8.09 8.39 -17.12
CA GLU A 87 8.37 9.83 -17.16
C GLU A 87 9.02 10.35 -15.87
N GLN A 88 9.05 9.54 -14.80
CA GLN A 88 9.54 9.90 -13.47
C GLN A 88 10.84 9.17 -13.10
N LEU A 89 11.51 8.51 -14.05
CA LEU A 89 12.70 7.69 -13.77
C LEU A 89 13.94 8.22 -14.49
N ASP A 90 15.01 8.44 -13.72
CA ASP A 90 16.37 8.60 -14.24
C ASP A 90 17.36 7.58 -13.62
N ASN A 91 18.61 7.60 -14.10
CA ASN A 91 19.65 6.68 -13.59
C ASN A 91 20.05 6.94 -12.13
N LEU A 92 19.90 8.19 -11.64
CA LEU A 92 20.20 8.54 -10.25
C LEU A 92 19.09 8.01 -9.32
N ASP A 93 17.84 8.03 -9.78
CA ASP A 93 16.71 7.38 -9.12
C ASP A 93 16.90 5.86 -9.03
N LEU A 94 17.40 5.21 -10.09
CA LEU A 94 17.72 3.78 -10.05
C LEU A 94 18.77 3.45 -8.98
N TYR A 95 19.83 4.27 -8.89
CA TYR A 95 20.85 4.10 -7.86
C TYR A 95 20.26 4.28 -6.45
N ALA A 96 19.47 5.34 -6.23
CA ALA A 96 18.82 5.58 -4.94
C ALA A 96 17.90 4.43 -4.53
N ARG A 97 17.12 3.87 -5.49
CA ARG A 97 16.27 2.69 -5.26
C ARG A 97 17.09 1.46 -4.91
N SER A 98 18.21 1.23 -5.59
CA SER A 98 19.10 0.09 -5.29
C SER A 98 19.72 0.18 -3.89
N ILE A 99 20.18 1.37 -3.49
CA ILE A 99 20.66 1.61 -2.12
C ILE A 99 19.54 1.40 -1.10
N ASN A 100 18.33 1.90 -1.35
CA ASN A 100 17.18 1.71 -0.48
C ASN A 100 16.83 0.21 -0.30
N THR A 101 16.84 -0.57 -1.39
CA THR A 101 16.67 -2.02 -1.33
C THR A 101 17.73 -2.68 -0.46
N ALA A 102 19.00 -2.31 -0.64
CA ALA A 102 20.11 -2.87 0.13
C ALA A 102 20.00 -2.55 1.63
N VAL A 103 19.62 -1.31 1.97
CA VAL A 103 19.37 -0.87 3.35
C VAL A 103 18.25 -1.71 3.98
N LYS A 104 17.12 -1.87 3.28
CA LYS A 104 15.99 -2.66 3.81
C LYS A 104 16.33 -4.14 3.95
N ARG A 105 17.13 -4.70 3.04
CA ARG A 105 17.65 -6.07 3.19
C ARG A 105 18.50 -6.19 4.46
N GLY A 106 19.45 -5.28 4.65
CA GLY A 106 20.29 -5.26 5.84
C GLY A 106 19.50 -5.09 7.14
N LEU A 107 18.38 -4.34 7.12
CA LEU A 107 17.48 -4.24 8.26
C LEU A 107 16.80 -5.56 8.60
N VAL A 108 16.36 -6.33 7.58
CA VAL A 108 15.82 -7.69 7.80
C VAL A 108 16.87 -8.56 8.49
N ASP A 109 18.09 -8.57 7.94
CA ASP A 109 19.20 -9.38 8.48
C ASP A 109 19.56 -8.97 9.93
N ALA A 110 19.55 -7.67 10.22
CA ALA A 110 19.81 -7.15 11.57
C ALA A 110 18.73 -7.55 12.58
N ILE A 111 17.44 -7.53 12.19
CA ILE A 111 16.34 -7.95 13.07
C ILE A 111 16.43 -9.45 13.33
N ILE A 112 16.66 -10.27 12.30
CA ILE A 112 16.84 -11.72 12.45
C ILE A 112 18.04 -12.01 13.36
N SER A 113 19.18 -11.36 13.13
CA SER A 113 20.37 -11.55 13.96
C SER A 113 20.14 -11.16 15.43
N LYS A 114 19.27 -10.18 15.70
CA LYS A 114 18.90 -9.78 17.05
C LYS A 114 17.96 -10.80 17.69
N ALA A 115 16.94 -11.24 16.97
CA ALA A 115 15.95 -12.21 17.45
C ALA A 115 16.58 -13.57 17.79
N LEU A 116 17.65 -13.97 17.08
CA LEU A 116 18.34 -15.23 17.35
C LEU A 116 19.25 -15.21 18.59
N GLN A 117 19.37 -14.09 19.32
CA GLN A 117 20.32 -13.95 20.44
C GLN A 117 19.97 -14.82 21.65
N ASP A 118 18.69 -15.05 21.93
CA ASP A 118 18.21 -15.92 23.01
C ASP A 118 17.86 -17.35 22.54
N GLY A 119 17.98 -17.60 21.23
CA GLY A 119 17.75 -18.88 20.59
C GLY A 119 16.29 -19.21 20.30
N VAL A 120 15.34 -18.30 20.53
CA VAL A 120 13.91 -18.51 20.29
C VAL A 120 13.30 -17.27 19.65
N ILE A 121 12.61 -17.42 18.52
CA ILE A 121 11.88 -16.29 17.92
C ILE A 121 10.47 -16.26 18.50
N ASP A 122 10.12 -15.16 19.16
CA ASP A 122 8.76 -14.95 19.69
C ASP A 122 7.78 -14.35 18.65
N ASP A 123 6.50 -14.25 19.02
CA ASP A 123 5.45 -13.75 18.11
C ASP A 123 5.68 -12.29 17.70
N ASP A 124 6.19 -11.43 18.59
CA ASP A 124 6.47 -10.02 18.30
C ASP A 124 7.65 -9.89 17.34
N GLU A 125 8.67 -10.75 17.50
CA GLU A 125 9.82 -10.84 16.60
C GLU A 125 9.42 -11.39 15.24
N VAL A 126 8.54 -12.39 15.17
CA VAL A 126 7.95 -12.85 13.91
C VAL A 126 7.28 -11.67 13.19
N GLN A 127 6.47 -10.87 13.90
CA GLN A 127 5.83 -9.70 13.29
C GLN A 127 6.85 -8.67 12.80
N ALA A 128 7.89 -8.40 13.58
CA ALA A 128 8.95 -7.46 13.21
C ALA A 128 9.73 -7.92 11.96
N ILE A 129 10.10 -9.21 11.91
CA ILE A 129 10.80 -9.83 10.78
C ILE A 129 9.93 -9.76 9.52
N LEU A 130 8.66 -10.17 9.61
CA LEU A 130 7.74 -10.15 8.48
C LEU A 130 7.48 -8.73 7.98
N ALA A 131 7.32 -7.75 8.88
CA ALA A 131 7.14 -6.35 8.51
C ALA A 131 8.37 -5.80 7.75
N ALA A 132 9.58 -6.05 8.26
CA ALA A 132 10.82 -5.64 7.59
C ALA A 132 10.99 -6.36 6.25
N HIS A 133 10.70 -7.66 6.19
CA HIS A 133 10.80 -8.45 4.97
C HIS A 133 9.86 -7.96 3.89
N ARG A 134 8.59 -7.69 4.24
CA ARG A 134 7.60 -7.07 3.34
C ARG A 134 8.10 -5.74 2.78
N ALA A 135 8.66 -4.88 3.63
CA ALA A 135 9.22 -3.61 3.18
C ALA A 135 10.41 -3.77 2.21
N HIS A 136 11.26 -4.78 2.43
CA HIS A 136 12.35 -5.13 1.52
C HIS A 136 11.85 -5.66 0.18
N VAL A 137 10.92 -6.62 0.18
CA VAL A 137 10.32 -7.19 -1.05
C VAL A 137 9.68 -6.09 -1.88
N ALA A 138 8.94 -5.17 -1.24
CA ALA A 138 8.36 -4.03 -1.93
C ALA A 138 9.42 -3.15 -2.61
N ALA A 139 10.46 -2.73 -1.88
CA ALA A 139 11.53 -1.92 -2.46
C ALA A 139 12.29 -2.64 -3.58
N ARG A 140 12.53 -3.95 -3.42
CA ARG A 140 13.18 -4.75 -4.46
C ARG A 140 12.33 -4.81 -5.72
N HIS A 141 11.02 -5.00 -5.57
CA HIS A 141 10.11 -5.02 -6.70
C HIS A 141 10.05 -3.65 -7.38
N GLU A 142 9.97 -2.55 -6.63
CA GLU A 142 10.02 -1.19 -7.19
C GLU A 142 11.31 -0.94 -7.98
N GLU A 143 12.45 -1.33 -7.44
CA GLU A 143 13.75 -1.21 -8.11
C GLU A 143 13.78 -1.99 -9.43
N ILE A 144 13.38 -3.26 -9.40
CA ILE A 144 13.37 -4.11 -10.61
C ILE A 144 12.42 -3.55 -11.66
N THR A 145 11.21 -3.15 -11.26
CA THR A 145 10.23 -2.59 -12.18
C THR A 145 10.72 -1.27 -12.76
N ALA A 146 11.39 -0.41 -11.98
CA ALA A 146 11.98 0.82 -12.48
C ALA A 146 13.08 0.57 -13.52
N VAL A 147 13.96 -0.41 -13.28
CA VAL A 147 14.99 -0.84 -14.26
C VAL A 147 14.33 -1.30 -15.56
N ILE A 148 13.30 -2.14 -15.46
CA ILE A 148 12.55 -2.63 -16.63
C ILE A 148 11.92 -1.45 -17.37
N VAL A 149 11.25 -0.55 -16.67
CA VAL A 149 10.55 0.59 -17.28
C VAL A 149 11.53 1.55 -17.98
N LEU A 150 12.69 1.83 -17.40
CA LEU A 150 13.68 2.74 -17.99
C LEU A 150 14.37 2.15 -19.23
N HIS A 151 14.58 0.82 -19.25
CA HIS A 151 15.37 0.15 -20.28
C HIS A 151 14.55 -0.69 -21.27
N ARG A 152 13.22 -0.75 -21.11
CA ARG A 152 12.37 -1.44 -22.10
C ARG A 152 12.43 -0.70 -23.44
N GLU A 153 12.50 -1.45 -24.53
CA GLU A 153 12.33 -0.90 -25.87
C GLU A 153 10.93 -0.27 -25.99
N ASN A 154 10.85 0.95 -26.54
CA ASN A 154 9.56 1.50 -26.93
C ASN A 154 9.06 0.74 -28.16
N PRO A 155 7.90 0.07 -28.11
CA PRO A 155 7.29 -0.47 -29.32
C PRO A 155 6.79 0.70 -30.17
N GLY A 156 7.67 1.29 -30.97
CA GLY A 156 7.37 2.46 -31.80
C GLY A 156 8.55 3.34 -32.22
N SER A 157 9.80 2.99 -31.92
CA SER A 157 11.01 3.63 -32.47
C SER A 157 11.64 2.81 -33.58
#